data_AF-A0A0R0IP71-F1
#
_entry.id   AF-A0A0R0IP71-F1
#
_cell.length_a   1.000
_cell.length_b   1.000
_cell.length_c   1.000
_cell.angle_alpha   90.00
_cell.angle_beta   90.00
_cell.angle_gamma   90.00
#
_symmetry.space_group_name_H-M   'P 1'
#
loop_
_entity.id
_entity.type
_entity.pdbx_description
1 polymer ?
#
loop_
_entity_poly.entity_id
_entity_poly.type
_entity_poly.pdbx_seq_one_letter_code
_entity_poly.pdbx_strand_id
1 'polypeptide(L)'
;MGSKFPMTQLGTSPGYMISPHRDFCVYSKYSRRISSEQKFPFKFVAQSLGHKWKLNDISTSSIQERLNVLMSRTQNFWNEVTFPLAKPGQSRKPDTENDCGFQVMEDIFMIEQTMDRRTPCGVLSLAVVICIEQFSRMNGLTGKKMQKIFEALVPESVYNDARNLVEYCCFRFLSRDGSDIHPSLQDPAFQRLIFITMLAWENPYTNDLSSNSEKASLQNKLVTEEAFVRLAPAISGVVDRPTVHNLFKALAGDQEGISVSSWLNYINEFVKVRQKLISYQIPEFPQLSEERILCIGSNSKRPVLKWENNMAWPGKLTLTDKAIYFEAVGILAEKRAMRLDLTHDGLQVEKAKVGPLGSALFDSAVSVSSGSELNRWVLEFIDLGGEMRRDVWHAFINEVIALHRFIREYGPDDSDESLFNVYGARKGKDRATTTAINGIARLQVLQYLRKLLDDPTKLVQFSYLQNAPHGDIVLQTLAVNYWGGPLVTGFVNTRNQPETRPSDEIADSRNHVFDIDGSVYLQKWMKSPSWGSSISTSFWKNISVKGLILSKNLVVADLSLIERAAKTSKHKYHIVEKTQATIDAATLQGIPSNIDLFKKPAVIYVSRDVDDFGSWHADNQGP
;
A
#
# COMPACT_ATOMS: atom_id res chain seq x y z
N MET A 1 30.82 48.41 -60.55
CA MET A 1 31.39 47.15 -61.07
C MET A 1 32.75 46.97 -60.40
N GLY A 2 32.84 46.30 -59.26
CA GLY A 2 33.13 44.87 -59.20
C GLY A 2 34.59 44.68 -58.78
N SER A 3 34.86 44.80 -57.47
CA SER A 3 36.19 44.73 -56.84
C SER A 3 35.97 44.13 -55.44
N LYS A 4 36.77 43.25 -54.85
CA LYS A 4 38.22 43.28 -54.66
C LYS A 4 38.69 41.87 -54.29
N PHE A 5 39.88 41.57 -54.78
CA PHE A 5 40.65 40.33 -54.64
C PHE A 5 41.79 40.53 -53.61
N PRO A 6 42.62 39.50 -53.31
CA PRO A 6 42.80 38.95 -51.97
C PRO A 6 44.21 39.23 -51.41
N MET A 7 44.57 38.65 -50.26
CA MET A 7 45.99 38.40 -49.94
C MET A 7 46.15 37.21 -48.96
N THR A 8 46.55 36.00 -49.40
CA THR A 8 47.91 35.38 -49.50
C THR A 8 48.64 35.15 -48.16
N GLN A 9 48.71 33.89 -47.66
CA GLN A 9 49.81 32.86 -47.76
C GLN A 9 50.89 33.03 -46.65
N LEU A 10 51.65 32.05 -46.14
CA LEU A 10 52.32 30.82 -46.62
C LEU A 10 52.34 29.75 -45.48
N GLY A 11 52.26 28.43 -45.70
CA GLY A 11 53.35 27.49 -46.12
C GLY A 11 53.98 26.82 -44.88
N THR A 12 54.25 25.51 -44.72
CA THR A 12 54.36 24.34 -45.63
C THR A 12 54.37 23.04 -44.78
N SER A 13 53.98 21.91 -45.38
CA SER A 13 53.85 20.51 -44.86
C SER A 13 55.24 19.80 -44.69
N PRO A 14 55.41 18.45 -44.45
CA PRO A 14 54.45 17.32 -44.26
C PRO A 14 54.85 16.21 -43.24
N GLY A 15 53.98 15.19 -43.05
CA GLY A 15 54.41 13.78 -42.89
C GLY A 15 54.17 13.03 -41.56
N TYR A 16 53.08 12.24 -41.53
CA TYR A 16 52.80 10.92 -40.90
C TYR A 16 53.47 10.38 -39.60
N MET A 17 52.58 9.76 -38.80
CA MET A 17 52.69 8.53 -37.97
C MET A 17 53.21 8.59 -36.50
N ILE A 18 52.31 8.10 -35.63
CA ILE A 18 52.51 7.31 -34.38
C ILE A 18 52.80 8.06 -33.05
N SER A 19 51.84 7.89 -32.13
CA SER A 19 51.81 8.11 -30.66
C SER A 19 52.97 7.37 -29.93
N PRO A 20 53.36 7.60 -28.65
CA PRO A 20 52.56 8.16 -27.55
C PRO A 20 53.31 8.98 -26.45
N HIS A 21 52.52 9.39 -25.46
CA HIS A 21 52.84 9.53 -24.03
C HIS A 21 53.35 10.86 -23.42
N ARG A 22 52.51 11.30 -22.47
CA ARG A 22 52.79 11.77 -21.09
C ARG A 22 53.39 13.17 -20.85
N ASP A 23 52.57 13.91 -20.09
CA ASP A 23 52.89 14.50 -18.78
C ASP A 23 53.22 16.00 -18.64
N PHE A 24 52.36 16.61 -17.81
CA PHE A 24 52.58 17.65 -16.79
C PHE A 24 52.74 19.16 -17.15
N CYS A 25 51.83 19.91 -16.50
CA CYS A 25 52.00 21.15 -15.72
C CYS A 25 51.94 22.57 -16.36
N VAL A 26 51.01 23.35 -15.78
CA VAL A 26 51.19 24.69 -15.15
C VAL A 26 50.69 25.97 -15.88
N TYR A 27 49.69 26.58 -15.21
CA TYR A 27 49.34 28.01 -15.02
C TYR A 27 48.95 28.87 -16.24
N SER A 28 47.68 29.29 -16.36
CA SER A 28 46.96 30.39 -15.68
C SER A 28 46.95 31.70 -16.47
N LYS A 29 45.78 32.18 -16.89
CA LYS A 29 45.15 33.44 -16.44
C LYS A 29 43.90 33.78 -17.27
N TYR A 30 42.86 34.10 -16.51
CA TYR A 30 41.59 34.77 -16.79
C TYR A 30 41.38 35.46 -18.16
N SER A 31 40.20 35.21 -18.74
CA SER A 31 39.48 36.27 -19.44
C SER A 31 37.95 36.13 -19.34
N ARG A 32 37.33 37.31 -19.31
CA ARG A 32 35.97 37.70 -18.90
C ARG A 32 35.00 37.55 -20.08
N ARG A 33 33.83 36.93 -19.91
CA ARG A 33 32.73 36.94 -20.91
C ARG A 33 31.57 37.84 -20.46
N ILE A 34 31.13 38.66 -21.41
CA ILE A 34 29.91 39.46 -21.45
C ILE A 34 28.78 38.57 -22.00
N SER A 35 27.57 38.64 -21.44
CA SER A 35 26.36 38.08 -22.05
C SER A 35 25.22 39.11 -22.05
N SER A 36 24.64 39.32 -23.22
CA SER A 36 23.55 40.26 -23.54
C SER A 36 22.17 39.72 -23.13
N GLU A 37 21.33 40.58 -22.55
CA GLU A 37 19.90 40.39 -22.32
C GLU A 37 19.09 40.53 -23.63
N GLN A 38 18.08 39.70 -23.85
CA GLN A 38 16.98 39.96 -24.79
C GLN A 38 15.63 39.73 -24.08
N LYS A 39 14.76 40.74 -24.10
CA LYS A 39 13.37 40.73 -23.61
C LYS A 39 12.41 40.82 -24.80
N PHE A 40 11.35 40.02 -24.81
CA PHE A 40 10.21 40.16 -25.74
C PHE A 40 8.95 40.67 -25.01
N PRO A 41 8.16 41.61 -25.56
CA PRO A 41 6.93 42.09 -24.94
C PRO A 41 5.66 41.52 -25.61
N PHE A 42 4.64 41.17 -24.83
CA PHE A 42 3.27 40.92 -25.32
C PHE A 42 2.29 41.90 -24.64
N LYS A 43 1.39 42.49 -25.44
CA LYS A 43 0.30 43.40 -25.01
C LYS A 43 -1.03 42.62 -24.99
N PHE A 44 -1.84 42.79 -23.95
CA PHE A 44 -3.21 42.28 -23.86
C PHE A 44 -4.24 43.32 -24.34
N VAL A 45 -5.26 42.86 -25.07
CA VAL A 45 -6.49 43.59 -25.39
C VAL A 45 -7.64 42.87 -24.68
N ALA A 46 -8.46 43.63 -23.95
CA ALA A 46 -9.60 43.11 -23.20
C ALA A 46 -10.87 43.13 -24.06
N GLN A 47 -11.58 42.00 -24.11
CA GLN A 47 -12.98 41.95 -24.53
C GLN A 47 -13.83 41.35 -23.40
N SER A 48 -14.92 42.04 -23.09
CA SER A 48 -15.81 41.77 -21.96
C SER A 48 -17.14 41.16 -22.41
N LEU A 49 -17.56 40.11 -21.70
CA LEU A 49 -18.94 39.61 -21.54
C LEU A 49 -18.83 38.61 -20.37
N GLY A 50 -19.47 38.68 -19.22
CA GLY A 50 -20.52 39.54 -18.68
C GLY A 50 -21.28 38.68 -17.68
N HIS A 51 -20.94 38.73 -16.39
CA HIS A 51 -21.89 38.66 -15.26
C HIS A 51 -21.18 38.97 -13.91
N LYS A 52 -21.62 40.10 -13.33
CA LYS A 52 -21.29 40.77 -12.06
C LYS A 52 -20.47 40.01 -10.99
N TRP A 53 -19.14 40.17 -11.03
CA TRP A 53 -18.30 40.29 -9.83
C TRP A 53 -17.58 41.64 -9.93
N LYS A 54 -17.69 42.50 -8.90
CA LYS A 54 -17.00 43.80 -8.87
C LYS A 54 -15.50 43.56 -8.66
N LEU A 55 -14.77 43.44 -9.76
CA LEU A 55 -13.31 43.50 -9.82
C LEU A 55 -12.89 44.97 -9.98
N ASN A 56 -12.69 45.66 -8.86
CA ASN A 56 -11.71 46.72 -8.80
C ASN A 56 -10.72 46.32 -7.69
N ASP A 57 -9.44 46.44 -7.99
CA ASP A 57 -8.28 46.20 -7.11
C ASP A 57 -7.65 44.80 -7.14
N ILE A 58 -7.47 44.23 -8.33
CA ILE A 58 -6.31 43.36 -8.58
C ILE A 58 -5.57 43.92 -9.79
N SER A 59 -4.47 44.63 -9.54
CA SER A 59 -3.64 45.16 -10.61
C SER A 59 -3.02 44.01 -11.39
N THR A 60 -3.20 44.04 -12.71
CA THR A 60 -2.54 43.13 -13.68
C THR A 60 -1.01 43.15 -13.53
N SER A 61 -0.44 44.23 -13.00
CA SER A 61 0.98 44.32 -12.65
C SER A 61 1.38 43.41 -11.48
N SER A 62 0.54 43.21 -10.47
CA SER A 62 0.84 42.32 -9.34
C SER A 62 0.87 40.84 -9.75
N ILE A 63 0.00 40.45 -10.68
CA ILE A 63 -0.05 39.08 -11.24
C ILE A 63 1.20 38.83 -12.09
N GLN A 64 1.62 39.81 -12.88
CA GLN A 64 2.80 39.72 -13.72
C GLN A 64 4.10 39.71 -12.89
N GLU A 65 4.19 40.49 -11.81
CA GLU A 65 5.29 40.41 -10.85
C GLU A 65 5.37 39.04 -10.19
N ARG A 66 4.23 38.44 -9.79
CA ARG A 66 4.21 37.11 -9.14
C ARG A 66 4.62 35.98 -10.09
N LEU A 67 4.20 36.03 -11.35
CA LEU A 67 4.65 35.10 -12.39
C LEU A 67 6.15 35.28 -12.70
N ASN A 68 6.64 36.52 -12.72
CA ASN A 68 8.06 36.81 -12.91
C ASN A 68 8.91 36.38 -11.70
N VAL A 69 8.38 36.43 -10.47
CA VAL A 69 9.05 35.91 -9.26
C VAL A 69 9.09 34.38 -9.26
N LEU A 70 8.05 33.71 -9.73
CA LEU A 70 8.01 32.25 -9.89
C LEU A 70 8.97 31.78 -11.01
N MET A 71 8.98 32.50 -12.14
CA MET A 71 9.86 32.23 -13.28
C MET A 71 11.33 32.51 -12.94
N SER A 72 11.64 33.59 -12.21
CA SER A 72 13.03 33.86 -11.78
C SER A 72 13.54 32.85 -10.76
N ARG A 73 12.67 32.32 -9.88
CA ARG A 73 13.05 31.23 -8.96
C ARG A 73 13.29 29.90 -9.66
N THR A 74 12.56 29.61 -10.73
CA THR A 74 12.78 28.41 -11.55
C THR A 74 14.00 28.57 -12.46
N GLN A 75 14.31 29.78 -12.93
CA GLN A 75 15.48 30.05 -13.76
C GLN A 75 16.78 30.07 -12.95
N ASN A 76 16.75 30.50 -11.68
CA ASN A 76 17.86 30.33 -10.74
C ASN A 76 18.14 28.84 -10.44
N PHE A 77 17.11 27.99 -10.50
CA PHE A 77 17.24 26.54 -10.35
C PHE A 77 18.02 25.90 -11.51
N TRP A 78 17.85 26.39 -12.75
CA TRP A 78 18.58 25.87 -13.91
C TRP A 78 20.06 26.29 -13.93
N ASN A 79 20.39 27.48 -13.42
CA ASN A 79 21.78 27.94 -13.31
C ASN A 79 22.57 27.27 -12.17
N GLU A 80 21.87 26.69 -11.18
CA GLU A 80 22.48 25.99 -10.04
C GLU A 80 22.68 24.48 -10.28
N VAL A 81 22.24 23.95 -11.43
CA VAL A 81 22.37 22.51 -11.80
C VAL A 81 23.61 22.24 -12.69
N THR A 82 24.41 23.25 -13.01
CA THR A 82 25.70 23.03 -13.66
C THR A 82 26.84 23.14 -12.66
N PHE A 83 27.31 22.02 -12.10
CA PHE A 83 28.73 21.75 -11.77
C PHE A 83 28.95 20.25 -11.44
N PRO A 84 30.20 19.73 -11.55
CA PRO A 84 30.53 18.65 -12.46
C PRO A 84 30.53 17.26 -11.83
N LEU A 85 30.51 16.23 -12.71
CA LEU A 85 30.91 14.86 -12.40
C LEU A 85 32.21 14.83 -11.58
N ALA A 86 32.12 14.44 -10.30
CA ALA A 86 33.27 14.02 -9.51
C ALA A 86 33.30 12.49 -9.44
N LYS A 87 34.41 11.90 -9.91
CA LYS A 87 34.76 10.48 -9.77
C LYS A 87 34.96 10.09 -8.28
N PRO A 88 34.84 8.79 -7.92
CA PRO A 88 34.66 8.37 -6.54
C PRO A 88 35.98 8.41 -5.76
N GLY A 89 36.01 9.16 -4.66
CA GLY A 89 37.08 9.14 -3.67
C GLY A 89 36.67 8.24 -2.50
N GLN A 90 37.52 7.27 -2.18
CA GLN A 90 37.39 6.39 -1.01
C GLN A 90 37.27 7.20 0.28
N SER A 91 36.14 7.09 0.97
CA SER A 91 36.04 7.43 2.39
C SER A 91 35.45 6.24 3.13
N ARG A 92 36.30 5.52 3.86
CA ARG A 92 35.87 4.57 4.90
C ARG A 92 34.99 5.32 5.90
N LYS A 93 33.71 4.93 5.99
CA LYS A 93 32.89 5.18 7.18
C LYS A 93 33.20 4.06 8.20
N PRO A 94 33.22 4.33 9.51
CA PRO A 94 33.31 3.27 10.50
C PRO A 94 31.97 2.52 10.60
N ASP A 95 32.03 1.20 10.55
CA ASP A 95 30.92 0.23 10.48
C ASP A 95 30.19 0.01 11.81
N THR A 96 29.63 1.05 12.45
CA THR A 96 28.98 0.88 13.77
C THR A 96 27.62 0.16 13.71
N GLU A 97 26.86 0.31 12.62
CA GLU A 97 25.58 -0.41 12.42
C GLU A 97 25.76 -1.90 12.14
N ASN A 98 26.89 -2.27 11.51
CA ASN A 98 27.19 -3.66 11.16
C ASN A 98 27.61 -4.47 12.40
N ASP A 99 28.34 -3.84 13.33
CA ASP A 99 28.78 -4.42 14.60
C ASP A 99 27.61 -4.76 15.54
N CYS A 100 26.64 -3.83 15.68
CA CYS A 100 25.43 -4.06 16.46
C CYS A 100 24.56 -5.18 15.88
N GLY A 101 24.41 -5.22 14.55
CA GLY A 101 23.66 -6.27 13.87
C GLY A 101 24.28 -7.65 13.98
N PHE A 102 25.62 -7.72 14.05
CA PHE A 102 26.38 -8.94 14.25
C PHE A 102 26.20 -9.47 15.68
N GLN A 103 26.35 -8.60 16.70
CA GLN A 103 26.20 -8.99 18.11
C GLN A 103 24.80 -9.52 18.42
N VAL A 104 23.73 -8.84 17.98
CA VAL A 104 22.34 -9.30 18.18
C VAL A 104 22.11 -10.66 17.53
N MET A 105 22.74 -10.91 16.39
CA MET A 105 22.60 -12.18 15.70
C MET A 105 23.39 -13.30 16.38
N GLU A 106 24.55 -12.98 16.97
CA GLU A 106 25.32 -13.91 17.78
C GLU A 106 24.56 -14.29 19.07
N ASP A 107 23.87 -13.35 19.72
CA ASP A 107 23.02 -13.62 20.88
C ASP A 107 21.85 -14.55 20.52
N ILE A 108 21.22 -14.35 19.36
CA ILE A 108 20.23 -15.28 18.78
C ILE A 108 20.85 -16.64 18.45
N PHE A 109 22.17 -16.76 18.32
CA PHE A 109 22.85 -18.02 18.01
C PHE A 109 23.43 -18.74 19.23
N MET A 110 23.50 -18.11 20.40
CA MET A 110 24.05 -18.66 21.65
C MET A 110 23.03 -19.43 22.50
N ILE A 111 22.00 -19.96 21.83
CA ILE A 111 20.82 -20.54 22.45
C ILE A 111 21.08 -21.98 22.94
N GLU A 112 20.66 -22.28 24.18
CA GLU A 112 20.59 -23.67 24.66
C GLU A 112 19.59 -24.49 23.83
N GLN A 113 20.09 -25.54 23.19
CA GLN A 113 19.30 -26.41 22.35
C GLN A 113 18.74 -27.57 23.18
N THR A 114 17.41 -27.70 23.22
CA THR A 114 16.70 -28.76 23.95
C THR A 114 16.10 -29.81 23.01
N MET A 115 15.98 -29.50 21.72
CA MET A 115 15.43 -30.37 20.68
C MET A 115 16.49 -31.22 19.99
N ASP A 116 16.08 -32.43 19.59
CA ASP A 116 16.88 -33.24 18.66
C ASP A 116 16.75 -32.66 17.23
N ARG A 117 17.88 -32.55 16.53
CA ARG A 117 17.88 -32.12 15.12
C ARG A 117 17.46 -33.25 14.20
N ARG A 118 17.62 -34.52 14.60
CA ARG A 118 17.28 -35.67 13.77
C ARG A 118 15.80 -35.98 13.93
N THR A 119 15.07 -35.85 12.83
CA THR A 119 13.66 -36.24 12.73
C THR A 119 13.52 -37.38 11.73
N PRO A 120 12.42 -38.15 11.76
CA PRO A 120 12.15 -39.18 10.74
C PRO A 120 12.16 -38.64 9.30
N CYS A 121 11.85 -37.34 9.12
CA CYS A 121 11.78 -36.68 7.81
C CYS A 121 13.11 -36.09 7.34
N GLY A 122 14.13 -35.99 8.21
CA GLY A 122 15.42 -35.39 7.89
C GLY A 122 16.07 -34.67 9.07
N VAL A 123 17.24 -34.08 8.84
CA VAL A 123 17.93 -33.25 9.84
C VAL A 123 17.40 -31.82 9.75
N LEU A 124 16.91 -31.28 10.86
CA LEU A 124 16.40 -29.91 10.94
C LEU A 124 17.54 -28.90 10.73
N SER A 125 17.27 -27.89 9.91
CA SER A 125 18.17 -26.76 9.71
C SER A 125 18.33 -25.95 10.99
N LEU A 126 19.46 -25.26 11.13
CA LEU A 126 19.72 -24.41 12.29
C LEU A 126 18.65 -23.32 12.45
N ALA A 127 18.12 -22.79 11.35
CA ALA A 127 17.05 -21.80 11.36
C ALA A 127 15.77 -22.32 12.04
N VAL A 128 15.40 -23.59 11.78
CA VAL A 128 14.26 -24.24 12.43
C VAL A 128 14.49 -24.37 13.93
N VAL A 129 15.67 -24.84 14.33
CA VAL A 129 16.01 -25.01 15.74
C VAL A 129 15.95 -23.67 16.48
N ILE A 130 16.56 -22.62 15.92
CA ILE A 130 16.52 -21.25 16.50
C ILE A 130 15.08 -20.77 16.62
N CYS A 131 14.30 -20.89 15.55
CA CYS A 131 12.91 -20.44 15.50
C CYS A 131 12.08 -21.12 16.60
N ILE A 132 12.10 -22.45 16.68
CA ILE A 132 11.31 -23.19 17.65
C ILE A 132 11.76 -22.87 19.07
N GLU A 133 13.07 -22.87 19.34
CA GLU A 133 13.59 -22.62 20.68
C GLU A 133 13.33 -21.19 21.16
N GLN A 134 13.43 -20.18 20.29
CA GLN A 134 13.14 -18.79 20.64
C GLN A 134 11.66 -18.56 20.88
N PHE A 135 10.79 -18.95 19.96
CA PHE A 135 9.34 -18.80 20.18
C PHE A 135 8.84 -19.63 21.36
N SER A 136 9.45 -20.80 21.62
CA SER A 136 9.13 -21.57 22.82
C SER A 136 9.48 -20.82 24.09
N ARG A 137 10.67 -20.22 24.18
CA ARG A 137 11.07 -19.38 25.34
C ARG A 137 10.16 -18.18 25.52
N MET A 138 9.80 -17.49 24.44
CA MET A 138 8.85 -16.37 24.48
C MET A 138 7.45 -16.81 24.94
N ASN A 139 7.11 -18.09 24.78
CA ASN A 139 5.92 -18.73 25.34
C ASN A 139 6.13 -19.35 26.74
N GLY A 140 7.29 -19.20 27.35
CA GLY A 140 7.62 -19.78 28.66
C GLY A 140 7.83 -21.30 28.66
N LEU A 141 8.18 -21.88 27.50
CA LEU A 141 8.38 -23.31 27.29
C LEU A 141 9.77 -23.59 26.70
N THR A 142 10.20 -24.86 26.75
CA THR A 142 11.36 -25.33 25.98
C THR A 142 10.89 -25.84 24.62
N GLY A 143 11.77 -25.83 23.60
CA GLY A 143 11.45 -26.36 22.26
C GLY A 143 10.91 -27.79 22.32
N LYS A 144 11.54 -28.66 23.12
CA LYS A 144 11.08 -30.04 23.31
C LYS A 144 9.67 -30.15 23.91
N LYS A 145 9.30 -29.27 24.85
CA LYS A 145 7.94 -29.24 25.41
C LYS A 145 6.94 -28.73 24.38
N MET A 146 7.30 -27.70 23.63
CA MET A 146 6.45 -27.13 22.57
C MET A 146 6.13 -28.17 21.49
N GLN A 147 7.15 -28.91 21.03
CA GLN A 147 6.99 -29.99 20.06
C GLN A 147 6.00 -31.07 20.54
N LYS A 148 6.16 -31.54 21.79
CA LYS A 148 5.23 -32.54 22.37
C LYS A 148 3.79 -32.06 22.45
N ILE A 149 3.59 -30.77 22.78
CA ILE A 149 2.24 -30.18 22.80
C ILE A 149 1.66 -30.17 21.38
N PHE A 150 2.45 -29.79 20.38
CA PHE A 150 2.01 -29.78 18.99
C PHE A 150 1.63 -31.19 18.50
N GLU A 151 2.49 -32.18 18.72
CA GLU A 151 2.24 -33.59 18.38
C GLU A 151 0.96 -34.15 19.03
N ALA A 152 0.60 -33.66 20.22
CA ALA A 152 -0.64 -34.06 20.89
C ALA A 152 -1.91 -33.37 20.33
N LEU A 153 -1.77 -32.25 19.62
CA LEU A 153 -2.89 -31.45 19.12
C LEU A 153 -3.29 -31.78 17.67
N VAL A 154 -2.39 -32.36 16.88
CA VAL A 154 -2.59 -32.56 15.43
C VAL A 154 -2.25 -33.99 15.02
N PRO A 155 -2.84 -34.53 13.93
CA PRO A 155 -2.51 -35.86 13.45
C PRO A 155 -1.08 -35.94 12.90
N GLU A 156 -0.57 -37.16 12.76
CA GLU A 156 0.77 -37.46 12.26
C GLU A 156 1.09 -36.85 10.89
N SER A 157 0.11 -36.82 10.00
CA SER A 157 0.27 -36.17 8.68
C SER A 157 0.59 -34.68 8.77
N VAL A 158 0.22 -34.01 9.88
CA VAL A 158 0.44 -32.57 10.10
C VAL A 158 1.72 -32.33 10.89
N TYR A 159 1.99 -33.09 11.96
CA TYR A 159 3.20 -32.81 12.76
C TYR A 159 4.50 -33.30 12.14
N ASN A 160 4.46 -34.23 11.17
CA ASN A 160 5.67 -34.71 10.48
C ASN A 160 6.33 -33.66 9.59
N ASP A 161 5.60 -32.62 9.16
CA ASP A 161 6.16 -31.50 8.43
C ASP A 161 6.69 -30.43 9.39
N ALA A 162 8.01 -30.22 9.37
CA ALA A 162 8.67 -29.23 10.21
C ALA A 162 8.17 -27.79 9.95
N ARG A 163 7.65 -27.48 8.76
CA ARG A 163 7.01 -26.18 8.48
C ARG A 163 5.84 -25.91 9.39
N ASN A 164 5.00 -26.93 9.63
CA ASN A 164 3.83 -26.80 10.47
C ASN A 164 4.21 -26.56 11.94
N LEU A 165 5.30 -27.18 12.41
CA LEU A 165 5.82 -26.90 13.76
C LEU A 165 6.39 -25.47 13.87
N VAL A 166 7.11 -25.00 12.85
CA VAL A 166 7.59 -23.60 12.78
C VAL A 166 6.42 -22.62 12.81
N GLU A 167 5.39 -22.85 11.99
CA GLU A 167 4.15 -22.07 11.98
C GLU A 167 3.49 -22.08 13.36
N TYR A 168 3.30 -23.25 13.96
CA TYR A 168 2.67 -23.38 15.27
C TYR A 168 3.40 -22.57 16.35
N CYS A 169 4.73 -22.66 16.40
CA CYS A 169 5.52 -21.93 17.40
C CYS A 169 5.39 -20.42 17.22
N CYS A 170 5.51 -19.94 15.99
CA CYS A 170 5.39 -18.52 15.65
C CYS A 170 3.95 -18.01 15.91
N PHE A 171 2.95 -18.69 15.36
CA PHE A 171 1.56 -18.26 15.42
C PHE A 171 1.00 -18.32 16.84
N ARG A 172 1.41 -19.31 17.65
CA ARG A 172 1.01 -19.38 19.06
C ARG A 172 1.56 -18.22 19.87
N PHE A 173 2.77 -17.74 19.56
CA PHE A 173 3.28 -16.52 20.17
C PHE A 173 2.47 -15.29 19.73
N LEU A 174 2.29 -15.12 18.42
CA LEU A 174 1.60 -13.98 17.83
C LEU A 174 0.12 -13.90 18.23
N SER A 175 -0.55 -15.03 18.45
CA SER A 175 -1.98 -15.06 18.81
C SER A 175 -2.28 -14.52 20.21
N ARG A 176 -1.25 -14.29 21.04
CA ARG A 176 -1.41 -13.77 22.41
C ARG A 176 -1.69 -12.27 22.43
N ASP A 177 -1.37 -11.56 21.36
CA ASP A 177 -1.50 -10.12 21.26
C ASP A 177 -2.51 -9.74 20.15
N GLY A 178 -3.51 -8.94 20.53
CA GLY A 178 -4.56 -8.47 19.63
C GLY A 178 -4.37 -7.02 19.16
N SER A 179 -3.18 -6.44 19.34
CA SER A 179 -2.88 -5.06 18.96
C SER A 179 -2.81 -4.91 17.44
N ASP A 180 -3.13 -3.72 16.95
CA ASP A 180 -3.09 -3.40 15.52
C ASP A 180 -1.67 -3.43 14.92
N ILE A 181 -0.66 -3.31 15.78
CA ILE A 181 0.75 -3.50 15.47
C ILE A 181 1.34 -4.33 16.59
N HIS A 182 2.01 -5.43 16.23
CA HIS A 182 2.62 -6.29 17.23
C HIS A 182 3.75 -5.55 17.98
N PRO A 183 3.72 -5.45 19.32
CA PRO A 183 4.65 -4.61 20.07
C PRO A 183 6.12 -5.03 19.92
N SER A 184 6.39 -6.33 19.77
CA SER A 184 7.75 -6.85 19.56
C SER A 184 8.41 -6.39 18.26
N LEU A 185 7.68 -5.76 17.33
CA LEU A 185 8.30 -5.17 16.13
C LEU A 185 9.30 -4.05 16.44
N GLN A 186 9.23 -3.47 17.64
CA GLN A 186 10.22 -2.48 18.10
C GLN A 186 11.57 -3.10 18.48
N ASP A 187 11.61 -4.40 18.74
CA ASP A 187 12.82 -5.13 19.13
C ASP A 187 13.58 -5.63 17.89
N PRO A 188 14.81 -5.17 17.64
CA PRO A 188 15.63 -5.64 16.52
C PRO A 188 15.90 -7.15 16.53
N ALA A 189 15.96 -7.79 17.71
CA ALA A 189 16.16 -9.23 17.81
C ALA A 189 14.94 -9.99 17.27
N PHE A 190 13.74 -9.53 17.62
CA PHE A 190 12.50 -10.07 17.07
C PHE A 190 12.39 -9.87 15.56
N GLN A 191 12.76 -8.69 15.03
CA GLN A 191 12.76 -8.45 13.59
C GLN A 191 13.64 -9.46 12.83
N ARG A 192 14.84 -9.76 13.36
CA ARG A 192 15.74 -10.78 12.79
C ARG A 192 15.19 -12.18 12.96
N LEU A 193 14.62 -12.51 14.12
CA LEU A 193 13.99 -13.80 14.36
C LEU A 193 12.92 -14.09 13.31
N ILE A 194 12.05 -13.12 12.99
CA ILE A 194 11.04 -13.26 11.95
C ILE A 194 11.65 -13.58 10.58
N PHE A 195 12.74 -12.91 10.20
CA PHE A 195 13.44 -13.22 8.95
C PHE A 195 13.99 -14.65 8.96
N ILE A 196 14.61 -15.08 10.06
CA ILE A 196 15.10 -16.45 10.24
C ILE A 196 13.95 -17.45 10.17
N THR A 197 12.78 -17.13 10.73
CA THR A 197 11.57 -17.95 10.66
C THR A 197 11.09 -18.13 9.22
N MET A 198 11.16 -17.08 8.39
CA MET A 198 10.86 -17.21 6.95
C MET A 198 11.82 -18.17 6.26
N LEU A 199 13.13 -18.05 6.54
CA LEU A 199 14.12 -19.00 6.01
C LEU A 199 13.93 -20.44 6.53
N ALA A 200 13.55 -20.58 7.80
CA ALA A 200 13.27 -21.86 8.45
C ALA A 200 12.06 -22.56 7.81
N TRP A 201 11.02 -21.80 7.49
CA TRP A 201 9.84 -22.33 6.82
C TRP A 201 10.12 -22.70 5.37
N GLU A 202 10.94 -21.91 4.66
CA GLU A 202 11.31 -22.20 3.28
C GLU A 202 12.13 -23.49 3.16
N ASN A 203 13.20 -23.59 3.96
CA ASN A 203 14.18 -24.67 3.94
C ASN A 203 14.30 -25.32 5.34
N PRO A 204 13.31 -26.15 5.73
CA PRO A 204 13.25 -26.70 7.09
C PRO A 204 14.30 -27.78 7.35
N TYR A 205 14.77 -28.48 6.32
CA TYR A 205 15.76 -29.55 6.43
C TYR A 205 17.09 -29.16 5.80
N THR A 206 18.18 -29.73 6.32
CA THR A 206 19.54 -29.50 5.83
C THR A 206 20.28 -30.83 5.67
N ASN A 207 21.22 -30.85 4.72
CA ASN A 207 22.20 -31.92 4.58
C ASN A 207 23.53 -31.57 5.24
N ASP A 208 23.74 -30.29 5.60
CA ASP A 208 24.94 -29.82 6.29
C ASP A 208 24.78 -30.02 7.80
N LEU A 209 25.75 -30.70 8.42
CA LEU A 209 25.78 -30.94 9.86
C LEU A 209 26.57 -29.86 10.62
N SER A 210 27.26 -28.97 9.91
CA SER A 210 28.08 -27.90 10.50
C SER A 210 27.26 -26.67 10.83
N SER A 211 26.95 -26.49 12.12
CA SER A 211 26.23 -25.30 12.60
C SER A 211 26.94 -23.98 12.25
N ASN A 212 28.27 -23.96 12.16
CA ASN A 212 29.02 -22.73 11.84
C ASN A 212 28.92 -22.33 10.36
N SER A 213 28.90 -23.32 9.46
CA SER A 213 28.62 -23.13 8.02
C SER A 213 27.21 -22.59 7.83
N GLU A 214 26.22 -23.18 8.52
CA GLU A 214 24.84 -22.74 8.48
C GLU A 214 24.68 -21.30 9.00
N LYS A 215 25.30 -20.92 10.12
CA LYS A 215 25.27 -19.55 10.67
C LYS A 215 25.73 -18.51 9.66
N ALA A 216 26.87 -18.75 9.00
CA ALA A 216 27.40 -17.85 7.98
C ALA A 216 26.46 -17.77 6.75
N SER A 217 25.80 -18.87 6.39
CA SER A 217 24.86 -18.90 5.26
C SER A 217 23.60 -18.08 5.51
N LEU A 218 23.09 -18.01 6.74
CA LEU A 218 21.81 -17.36 7.05
C LEU A 218 21.82 -15.86 6.77
N GLN A 219 22.98 -15.21 6.84
CA GLN A 219 23.11 -13.79 6.55
C GLN A 219 23.00 -13.45 5.05
N ASN A 220 23.33 -14.41 4.19
CA ASN A 220 23.37 -14.22 2.73
C ASN A 220 22.17 -14.84 2.00
N LYS A 221 21.29 -15.55 2.72
CA LYS A 221 20.08 -16.13 2.13
C LYS A 221 19.02 -15.06 1.90
N LEU A 222 18.25 -15.27 0.82
CA LEU A 222 17.09 -14.46 0.48
C LEU A 222 15.83 -15.23 0.86
N VAL A 223 14.80 -14.50 1.30
CA VAL A 223 13.47 -15.05 1.52
C VAL A 223 12.67 -14.97 0.23
N THR A 224 12.11 -16.09 -0.20
CA THR A 224 11.26 -16.17 -1.40
C THR A 224 9.83 -15.71 -1.13
N GLU A 225 9.05 -15.55 -2.21
CA GLU A 225 7.66 -15.08 -2.14
C GLU A 225 6.80 -16.00 -1.27
N GLU A 226 6.95 -17.32 -1.36
CA GLU A 226 6.10 -18.28 -0.65
C GLU A 226 6.20 -18.14 0.88
N ALA A 227 7.43 -18.11 1.40
CA ALA A 227 7.67 -17.97 2.83
C ALA A 227 7.24 -16.59 3.35
N PHE A 228 7.52 -15.52 2.59
CA PHE A 228 7.10 -14.17 2.95
C PHE A 228 5.57 -14.05 3.01
N VAL A 229 4.87 -14.54 1.99
CA VAL A 229 3.40 -14.49 1.89
C VAL A 229 2.75 -15.25 3.02
N ARG A 230 3.36 -16.36 3.45
CA ARG A 230 2.83 -17.17 4.53
C ARG A 230 3.01 -16.54 5.91
N LEU A 231 4.20 -16.00 6.20
CA LEU A 231 4.56 -15.61 7.57
C LEU A 231 4.46 -14.11 7.83
N ALA A 232 4.74 -13.25 6.86
CA ALA A 232 4.72 -11.80 7.08
C ALA A 232 3.34 -11.26 7.47
N PRO A 233 2.21 -11.68 6.85
CA PRO A 233 0.89 -11.22 7.26
C PRO A 233 0.50 -11.69 8.66
N ALA A 234 1.03 -12.81 9.14
CA ALA A 234 0.71 -13.31 10.48
C ALA A 234 1.04 -12.29 11.58
N ILE A 235 1.99 -11.40 11.31
CA ILE A 235 2.40 -10.34 12.24
C ILE A 235 1.53 -9.11 12.00
N SER A 236 0.73 -8.76 13.01
CA SER A 236 -0.17 -7.61 12.95
C SER A 236 0.58 -6.32 12.57
N GLY A 237 0.06 -5.62 11.56
CA GLY A 237 0.59 -4.36 11.04
C GLY A 237 1.62 -4.47 9.91
N VAL A 238 2.36 -5.57 9.80
CA VAL A 238 3.47 -5.70 8.82
C VAL A 238 3.00 -5.64 7.38
N VAL A 239 1.92 -6.36 7.06
CA VAL A 239 1.33 -6.41 5.72
C VAL A 239 -0.05 -7.07 5.75
N ASP A 240 -0.93 -6.67 4.84
CA ASP A 240 -2.24 -7.33 4.70
C ASP A 240 -2.17 -8.54 3.78
N ARG A 241 -3.01 -9.54 4.05
CA ARG A 241 -3.11 -10.75 3.23
C ARG A 241 -3.44 -10.46 1.76
N PRO A 242 -4.32 -9.49 1.41
CA PRO A 242 -4.63 -9.20 0.01
C PRO A 242 -3.48 -8.54 -0.77
N THR A 243 -2.63 -7.76 -0.09
CA THR A 243 -1.57 -6.94 -0.72
C THR A 243 -0.16 -7.50 -0.54
N VAL A 244 -0.01 -8.62 0.17
CA VAL A 244 1.30 -9.18 0.54
C VAL A 244 2.22 -9.49 -0.64
N HIS A 245 1.66 -9.99 -1.74
CA HIS A 245 2.43 -10.27 -2.95
C HIS A 245 2.96 -8.99 -3.61
N ASN A 246 2.19 -7.91 -3.56
CA ASN A 246 2.60 -6.61 -4.09
C ASN A 246 3.69 -5.99 -3.21
N LEU A 247 3.58 -6.13 -1.87
CA LEU A 247 4.64 -5.72 -0.97
C LEU A 247 5.92 -6.55 -1.18
N PHE A 248 5.81 -7.86 -1.37
CA PHE A 248 6.96 -8.71 -1.68
C PHE A 248 7.67 -8.21 -2.94
N LYS A 249 6.92 -8.02 -4.03
CA LYS A 249 7.45 -7.51 -5.31
C LYS A 249 8.16 -6.16 -5.13
N ALA A 250 7.56 -5.25 -4.36
CA ALA A 250 8.15 -3.96 -4.04
C ALA A 250 9.48 -4.10 -3.27
N LEU A 251 9.53 -4.97 -2.27
CA LEU A 251 10.71 -5.15 -1.42
C LEU A 251 11.85 -5.92 -2.11
N ALA A 252 11.52 -6.94 -2.90
CA ALA A 252 12.48 -7.73 -3.67
C ALA A 252 13.04 -6.95 -4.86
N GLY A 253 12.24 -6.11 -5.52
CA GLY A 253 12.63 -5.40 -6.73
C GLY A 253 12.96 -6.39 -7.85
N ASP A 254 14.15 -6.27 -8.42
CA ASP A 254 14.65 -7.19 -9.47
C ASP A 254 15.33 -8.44 -8.91
N GLN A 255 15.39 -8.60 -7.58
CA GLN A 255 16.02 -9.76 -6.93
C GLN A 255 15.04 -10.93 -6.84
N GLU A 256 15.57 -12.16 -6.75
CA GLU A 256 14.77 -13.38 -6.58
C GLU A 256 14.11 -13.49 -5.19
N GLY A 257 14.49 -12.64 -4.24
CA GLY A 257 13.93 -12.63 -2.90
C GLY A 257 14.33 -11.42 -2.06
N ILE A 258 13.89 -11.40 -0.81
CA ILE A 258 14.14 -10.30 0.13
C ILE A 258 15.37 -10.61 0.98
N SER A 259 16.34 -9.69 1.00
CA SER A 259 17.50 -9.75 1.89
C SER A 259 17.16 -9.36 3.33
N VAL A 260 17.98 -9.80 4.29
CA VAL A 260 17.87 -9.39 5.71
C VAL A 260 17.87 -7.86 5.82
N SER A 261 18.78 -7.19 5.10
CA SER A 261 18.91 -5.72 5.13
C SER A 261 17.66 -5.01 4.58
N SER A 262 17.09 -5.52 3.48
CA SER A 262 15.85 -4.96 2.92
C SER A 262 14.67 -5.11 3.89
N TRP A 263 14.57 -6.27 4.56
CA TRP A 263 13.56 -6.54 5.58
C TRP A 263 13.70 -5.61 6.80
N LEU A 264 14.91 -5.52 7.38
CA LEU A 264 15.15 -4.68 8.57
C LEU A 264 14.93 -3.20 8.26
N ASN A 265 15.38 -2.72 7.10
CA ASN A 265 15.15 -1.33 6.68
C ASN A 265 13.65 -1.04 6.55
N TYR A 266 12.89 -1.95 5.95
CA TYR A 266 11.44 -1.81 5.83
C TYR A 266 10.75 -1.72 7.20
N ILE A 267 11.03 -2.65 8.11
CA ILE A 267 10.38 -2.67 9.42
C ILE A 267 10.78 -1.45 10.26
N ASN A 268 12.05 -1.07 10.27
CA ASN A 268 12.51 0.09 11.02
C ASN A 268 11.86 1.40 10.54
N GLU A 269 11.78 1.61 9.22
CA GLU A 269 11.09 2.78 8.67
C GLU A 269 9.58 2.72 8.93
N PHE A 270 8.96 1.54 8.87
CA PHE A 270 7.55 1.37 9.22
C PHE A 270 7.24 1.74 10.68
N VAL A 271 8.05 1.27 11.62
CA VAL A 271 7.93 1.63 13.04
C VAL A 271 8.11 3.14 13.24
N LYS A 272 9.10 3.76 12.59
CA LYS A 272 9.32 5.22 12.66
C LYS A 272 8.13 6.02 12.13
N VAL A 273 7.60 5.66 10.96
CA VAL A 273 6.42 6.33 10.37
C VAL A 273 5.23 6.21 11.31
N ARG A 274 4.99 5.02 11.87
CA ARG A 274 3.88 4.79 12.80
C ARG A 274 4.01 5.58 14.11
N GLN A 275 5.20 5.63 14.70
CA GLN A 275 5.45 6.46 15.90
C GLN A 275 5.20 7.94 15.62
N LYS A 276 5.62 8.41 14.43
CA LYS A 276 5.39 9.78 13.99
C LYS A 276 3.89 10.10 13.88
N LEU A 277 3.09 9.18 13.31
CA LEU A 277 1.63 9.35 13.22
C LEU A 277 0.96 9.40 14.60
N ILE A 278 1.43 8.60 15.55
CA ILE A 278 0.93 8.65 16.95
C ILE A 278 1.28 10.00 17.60
N SER A 279 2.45 10.57 17.32
CA SER A 279 2.89 11.85 17.89
C SER A 279 2.18 13.09 17.35
N TYR A 280 1.54 13.00 16.18
CA TYR A 280 0.89 14.13 15.49
C TYR A 280 -0.50 14.49 16.04
N GLN A 281 -0.82 14.19 17.30
CA GLN A 281 -2.03 14.73 17.92
C GLN A 281 -1.84 16.26 18.09
N ILE A 282 -2.25 17.04 17.08
CA ILE A 282 -2.08 18.49 17.01
C ILE A 282 -3.02 19.17 18.03
N PRO A 283 -2.51 20.06 18.91
CA PRO A 283 -3.33 20.84 19.85
C PRO A 283 -4.08 22.04 19.23
N GLU A 284 -3.84 22.37 17.95
CA GLU A 284 -4.29 23.63 17.31
C GLU A 284 -5.66 23.57 16.59
N PHE A 285 -6.38 22.45 16.67
CA PHE A 285 -7.75 22.36 16.14
C PHE A 285 -8.68 21.58 17.10
N PRO A 286 -9.59 22.27 17.82
CA PRO A 286 -10.58 21.63 18.68
C PRO A 286 -11.57 20.71 17.93
N GLN A 287 -11.66 20.83 16.60
CA GLN A 287 -12.52 20.00 15.73
C GLN A 287 -11.83 18.70 15.26
N LEU A 288 -10.55 18.48 15.59
CA LEU A 288 -9.79 17.28 15.25
C LEU A 288 -9.87 16.18 16.32
N SER A 289 -10.73 16.31 17.34
CA SER A 289 -10.80 15.32 18.43
C SER A 289 -11.27 13.93 18.00
N GLU A 290 -11.84 13.79 16.79
CA GLU A 290 -12.37 12.52 16.26
C GLU A 290 -11.72 12.02 14.96
N GLU A 291 -10.69 12.70 14.44
CA GLU A 291 -10.02 12.34 13.17
C GLU A 291 -8.53 12.05 13.38
N ARG A 292 -8.01 11.03 12.71
CA ARG A 292 -6.60 10.62 12.78
C ARG A 292 -5.84 11.12 11.57
N ILE A 293 -4.72 11.81 11.80
CA ILE A 293 -3.84 12.29 10.72
C ILE A 293 -3.07 11.11 10.13
N LEU A 294 -3.08 11.00 8.80
CA LEU A 294 -2.44 9.92 8.04
C LEU A 294 -1.19 10.39 7.29
N CYS A 295 -1.24 11.60 6.75
CA CYS A 295 -0.16 12.14 5.94
C CYS A 295 -0.21 13.67 5.91
N ILE A 296 0.96 14.31 5.92
CA ILE A 296 1.10 15.75 5.72
C ILE A 296 1.94 15.98 4.48
N GLY A 297 1.35 16.59 3.45
CA GLY A 297 1.96 16.93 2.17
C GLY A 297 2.76 18.22 2.19
N SER A 298 3.40 18.56 3.31
CA SER A 298 4.20 19.77 3.44
C SER A 298 5.69 19.45 3.37
N ASN A 299 6.35 20.01 2.37
CA ASN A 299 7.79 20.25 2.41
C ASN A 299 7.96 21.75 2.15
N SER A 300 8.69 22.47 3.02
CA SER A 300 8.96 23.91 2.87
C SER A 300 9.59 24.25 1.50
N LYS A 301 10.15 23.26 0.82
CA LYS A 301 10.74 23.35 -0.52
C LYS A 301 9.80 22.96 -1.67
N ARG A 302 8.69 22.25 -1.44
CA ARG A 302 7.76 21.74 -2.48
C ARG A 302 6.29 21.73 -2.00
N PRO A 303 5.61 22.89 -1.96
CA PRO A 303 4.19 22.97 -1.54
C PRO A 303 3.26 22.25 -2.52
N VAL A 304 2.07 21.86 -2.05
CA VAL A 304 0.98 21.38 -2.92
C VAL A 304 0.24 22.59 -3.46
N LEU A 305 -0.09 22.59 -4.75
CA LEU A 305 -0.85 23.68 -5.36
C LEU A 305 -2.32 23.27 -5.51
N LYS A 306 -3.24 24.03 -4.91
CA LYS A 306 -4.67 23.88 -5.16
C LYS A 306 -5.07 24.78 -6.33
N TRP A 307 -5.67 24.19 -7.36
CA TRP A 307 -6.17 24.92 -8.52
C TRP A 307 -7.63 25.33 -8.32
N GLU A 308 -7.92 26.59 -8.60
CA GLU A 308 -9.25 27.19 -8.51
C GLU A 308 -9.36 28.31 -9.54
N ASN A 309 -10.34 28.25 -10.45
CA ASN A 309 -10.55 29.25 -11.52
C ASN A 309 -9.27 29.60 -12.32
N ASN A 310 -8.51 28.59 -12.74
CA ASN A 310 -7.20 28.72 -13.42
C ASN A 310 -6.10 29.41 -12.60
N MET A 311 -6.29 29.60 -11.29
CA MET A 311 -5.27 30.09 -10.36
C MET A 311 -4.79 28.97 -9.45
N ALA A 312 -3.47 28.89 -9.26
CA ALA A 312 -2.83 27.90 -8.40
C ALA A 312 -2.43 28.55 -7.06
N TRP A 313 -2.93 28.00 -5.96
CA TRP A 313 -2.67 28.47 -4.60
C TRP A 313 -1.72 27.50 -3.90
N PRO A 314 -0.52 27.90 -3.48
CA PRO A 314 0.39 27.04 -2.72
C PRO A 314 -0.09 26.86 -1.28
N GLY A 315 -0.01 25.64 -0.77
CA GLY A 315 -0.48 25.30 0.56
C GLY A 315 0.12 24.03 1.16
N LYS A 316 -0.23 23.81 2.43
CA LYS A 316 -0.03 22.56 3.15
C LYS A 316 -1.30 21.72 3.03
N LEU A 317 -1.12 20.46 2.64
CA LEU A 317 -2.18 19.46 2.54
C LEU A 317 -2.06 18.49 3.72
N THR A 318 -3.17 18.22 4.41
CA THR A 318 -3.24 17.25 5.50
C THR A 318 -4.34 16.25 5.19
N LEU A 319 -4.01 14.96 5.17
CA LEU A 319 -4.97 13.87 5.01
C LEU A 319 -5.28 13.25 6.37
N THR A 320 -6.57 13.08 6.65
CA THR A 320 -7.07 12.33 7.80
C THR A 320 -7.81 11.07 7.36
N ASP A 321 -8.23 10.25 8.32
CA ASP A 321 -9.08 9.09 8.07
C ASP A 321 -10.51 9.43 7.66
N LYS A 322 -10.90 10.72 7.59
CA LYS A 322 -12.23 11.15 7.12
C LYS A 322 -12.21 12.27 6.07
N ALA A 323 -11.16 13.07 6.00
CA ALA A 323 -11.16 14.31 5.20
C ALA A 323 -9.77 14.74 4.70
N ILE A 324 -9.77 15.70 3.78
CA ILE A 324 -8.57 16.43 3.34
C ILE A 324 -8.68 17.88 3.79
N TYR A 325 -7.62 18.39 4.41
CA TYR A 325 -7.48 19.78 4.81
C TYR A 325 -6.43 20.48 3.94
N PHE A 326 -6.74 21.68 3.51
CA PHE A 326 -5.82 22.53 2.77
C PHE A 326 -5.64 23.89 3.46
N GLU A 327 -4.40 24.22 3.79
CA GLU A 327 -3.97 25.45 4.42
C GLU A 327 -3.14 26.27 3.41
N ALA A 328 -3.65 27.39 2.92
CA ALA A 328 -2.94 28.23 1.95
C ALA A 328 -1.79 29.03 2.60
N VAL A 329 -0.65 29.16 1.91
CA VAL A 329 0.49 29.97 2.37
C VAL A 329 0.26 31.45 2.00
N GLY A 330 0.13 32.35 2.97
CA GLY A 330 -0.06 33.80 2.74
C GLY A 330 0.13 34.69 3.98
N ILE A 331 0.46 35.98 3.75
CA ILE A 331 0.80 37.01 4.79
C ILE A 331 -0.45 37.52 5.53
N LEU A 332 -1.65 37.40 4.96
CA LEU A 332 -2.89 37.76 5.66
C LEU A 332 -3.36 36.58 6.50
N ALA A 333 -3.25 36.74 7.82
CA ALA A 333 -3.46 35.75 8.88
C ALA A 333 -4.92 35.22 9.03
N GLU A 334 -5.77 35.30 8.02
CA GLU A 334 -7.20 34.94 8.10
C GLU A 334 -7.70 34.09 6.92
N LYS A 335 -6.95 33.06 6.50
CA LYS A 335 -7.55 32.00 5.67
C LYS A 335 -7.71 30.71 6.48
N ARG A 336 -8.94 30.49 6.94
CA ARG A 336 -9.42 29.24 7.57
C ARG A 336 -9.07 28.05 6.66
N ALA A 337 -8.50 26.99 7.25
CA ALA A 337 -8.22 25.75 6.53
C ALA A 337 -9.49 25.24 5.82
N MET A 338 -9.39 24.94 4.52
CA MET A 338 -10.49 24.36 3.76
C MET A 338 -10.56 22.86 4.06
N ARG A 339 -11.75 22.30 4.24
CA ARG A 339 -11.98 20.87 4.46
C ARG A 339 -12.79 20.28 3.30
N LEU A 340 -12.34 19.16 2.77
CA LEU A 340 -13.11 18.30 1.86
C LEU A 340 -13.38 16.97 2.57
N ASP A 341 -14.65 16.63 2.73
CA ASP A 341 -15.07 15.37 3.34
C ASP A 341 -14.87 14.20 2.37
N LEU A 342 -14.24 13.11 2.82
CA LEU A 342 -13.99 11.90 2.04
C LEU A 342 -14.95 10.75 2.38
N THR A 343 -15.91 10.97 3.29
CA THR A 343 -16.85 9.93 3.74
C THR A 343 -18.10 9.82 2.87
N HIS A 344 -18.38 10.84 2.05
CA HIS A 344 -19.57 10.89 1.20
C HIS A 344 -19.57 9.81 0.10
N ASP A 345 -20.78 9.38 -0.26
CA ASP A 345 -20.97 8.44 -1.36
C ASP A 345 -20.81 9.14 -2.72
N GLY A 346 -20.40 8.38 -3.74
CA GLY A 346 -20.21 8.90 -5.09
C GLY A 346 -18.95 9.76 -5.30
N LEU A 347 -18.05 9.86 -4.32
CA LEU A 347 -16.76 10.50 -4.52
C LEU A 347 -15.89 9.72 -5.51
N GLN A 348 -15.32 10.46 -6.46
CA GLN A 348 -14.39 9.96 -7.46
C GLN A 348 -13.07 10.72 -7.37
N VAL A 349 -11.98 9.97 -7.52
CA VAL A 349 -10.62 10.50 -7.58
C VAL A 349 -10.01 10.08 -8.89
N GLU A 350 -9.50 11.06 -9.62
CA GLU A 350 -8.89 10.84 -10.92
C GLU A 350 -7.52 11.51 -10.98
N LYS A 351 -6.62 10.95 -11.77
CA LYS A 351 -5.39 11.63 -12.17
C LYS A 351 -5.77 12.70 -13.18
N ALA A 352 -5.34 13.93 -12.91
CA ALA A 352 -5.72 15.11 -13.67
C ALA A 352 -4.48 15.80 -14.27
N LYS A 353 -4.70 16.40 -15.44
CA LYS A 353 -3.72 17.26 -16.10
C LYS A 353 -4.02 18.72 -15.76
N VAL A 354 -2.97 19.48 -15.47
CA VAL A 354 -3.05 20.89 -15.13
C VAL A 354 -2.03 21.69 -15.92
N GLY A 355 -2.22 23.00 -15.98
CA GLY A 355 -1.30 23.91 -16.64
C GLY A 355 -1.85 25.33 -16.72
N PRO A 356 -0.98 26.30 -16.98
CA PRO A 356 -1.36 27.70 -17.02
C PRO A 356 -2.46 27.94 -18.06
N LEU A 357 -3.41 28.84 -17.75
CA LEU A 357 -4.53 29.22 -18.61
C LEU A 357 -5.45 28.04 -19.01
N GLY A 358 -5.52 26.98 -18.21
CA GLY A 358 -6.36 25.81 -18.49
C GLY A 358 -5.75 24.84 -19.52
N SER A 359 -4.46 24.98 -19.84
CA SER A 359 -3.76 24.02 -20.69
C SER A 359 -3.51 22.70 -19.94
N ALA A 360 -3.86 21.55 -20.54
CA ALA A 360 -3.69 20.22 -19.93
C ALA A 360 -2.27 19.65 -20.14
N LEU A 361 -1.23 20.41 -19.76
CA LEU A 361 0.16 20.12 -20.10
C LEU A 361 0.88 19.19 -19.11
N PHE A 362 0.59 19.31 -17.82
CA PHE A 362 1.31 18.60 -16.76
C PHE A 362 0.42 17.53 -16.15
N ASP A 363 0.85 16.28 -16.26
CA ASP A 363 0.20 15.14 -15.62
C ASP A 363 0.64 15.03 -14.15
N SER A 364 0.37 16.08 -13.38
CA SER A 364 0.91 16.29 -12.03
C SER A 364 -0.15 16.46 -10.96
N ALA A 365 -1.45 16.36 -11.31
CA ALA A 365 -2.53 16.66 -10.38
C ALA A 365 -3.44 15.47 -10.08
N VAL A 366 -4.15 15.58 -8.97
CA VAL A 366 -5.23 14.70 -8.55
C VAL A 366 -6.49 15.54 -8.45
N SER A 367 -7.57 15.11 -9.08
CA SER A 367 -8.88 15.70 -8.92
C SER A 367 -9.77 14.84 -8.04
N VAL A 368 -10.39 15.45 -7.03
CA VAL A 368 -11.41 14.82 -6.18
C VAL A 368 -12.73 15.53 -6.43
N SER A 369 -13.78 14.78 -6.76
CA SER A 369 -15.10 15.33 -7.03
C SER A 369 -16.22 14.40 -6.55
N SER A 370 -17.38 14.98 -6.27
CA SER A 370 -18.61 14.27 -5.86
C SER A 370 -19.62 14.16 -7.02
N GLY A 371 -19.13 14.17 -8.27
CA GLY A 371 -19.97 14.14 -9.49
C GLY A 371 -20.57 15.49 -9.92
N SER A 372 -20.43 16.55 -9.11
CA SER A 372 -20.79 17.93 -9.46
C SER A 372 -19.52 18.79 -9.61
N GLU A 373 -19.46 19.61 -10.66
CA GLU A 373 -18.32 20.51 -10.94
C GLU A 373 -18.07 21.53 -9.81
N LEU A 374 -19.12 21.91 -9.07
CA LEU A 374 -19.05 22.97 -8.05
C LEU A 374 -18.15 22.62 -6.85
N ASN A 375 -17.92 21.33 -6.58
CA ASN A 375 -17.11 20.85 -5.46
C ASN A 375 -15.88 20.04 -5.91
N ARG A 376 -15.36 20.29 -7.12
CA ARG A 376 -14.15 19.64 -7.63
C ARG A 376 -12.90 20.29 -7.06
N TRP A 377 -12.12 19.54 -6.28
CA TRP A 377 -10.78 19.95 -5.85
C TRP A 377 -9.75 19.42 -6.84
N VAL A 378 -8.86 20.29 -7.33
CA VAL A 378 -7.73 19.89 -8.16
C VAL A 378 -6.45 20.25 -7.42
N LEU A 379 -5.66 19.23 -7.09
CA LEU A 379 -4.46 19.32 -6.27
C LEU A 379 -3.24 18.89 -7.09
N GLU A 380 -2.34 19.81 -7.37
CA GLU A 380 -1.11 19.55 -8.11
C GLU A 380 0.05 19.26 -7.17
N PHE A 381 0.75 18.17 -7.48
CA PHE A 381 1.91 17.67 -6.77
C PHE A 381 3.12 17.81 -7.68
N ILE A 382 3.90 18.87 -7.47
CA ILE A 382 5.14 19.07 -8.21
C ILE A 382 6.14 17.98 -7.81
N ASP A 383 6.49 17.14 -8.77
CA ASP A 383 7.45 16.05 -8.62
C ASP A 383 8.68 16.30 -9.49
N LEU A 384 9.69 16.92 -8.90
CA LEU A 384 10.99 17.16 -9.54
C LEU A 384 11.96 15.99 -9.29
N GLY A 385 11.55 14.94 -8.57
CA GLY A 385 12.44 13.92 -8.02
C GLY A 385 12.14 12.48 -8.44
N GLY A 386 11.07 12.24 -9.21
CA GLY A 386 10.63 10.89 -9.55
C GLY A 386 10.07 10.11 -8.35
N GLU A 387 9.52 10.83 -7.36
CA GLU A 387 8.98 10.26 -6.11
C GLU A 387 7.52 9.78 -6.25
N MET A 388 6.98 9.84 -7.47
CA MET A 388 5.60 9.55 -7.85
C MET A 388 4.59 10.25 -6.92
N ARG A 389 4.87 11.51 -6.54
CA ARG A 389 4.10 12.19 -5.47
C ARG A 389 2.61 12.21 -5.76
N ARG A 390 2.23 12.56 -7.00
CA ARG A 390 0.84 12.55 -7.44
C ARG A 390 0.21 11.17 -7.29
N ASP A 391 0.87 10.11 -7.78
CA ASP A 391 0.32 8.75 -7.78
C ASP A 391 0.19 8.17 -6.37
N VAL A 392 1.13 8.50 -5.47
CA VAL A 392 1.07 8.13 -4.06
C VAL A 392 -0.08 8.86 -3.36
N TRP A 393 -0.24 10.17 -3.60
CA TRP A 393 -1.38 10.93 -3.04
C TRP A 393 -2.72 10.47 -3.61
N HIS A 394 -2.78 10.12 -4.88
CA HIS A 394 -3.95 9.49 -5.50
C HIS A 394 -4.31 8.18 -4.80
N ALA A 395 -3.32 7.32 -4.51
CA ALA A 395 -3.54 6.07 -3.78
C ALA A 395 -4.00 6.31 -2.33
N PHE A 396 -3.44 7.30 -1.63
CA PHE A 396 -3.87 7.63 -0.27
C PHE A 396 -5.34 8.09 -0.21
N ILE A 397 -5.74 9.00 -1.10
CA ILE A 397 -7.10 9.54 -1.10
C ILE A 397 -8.09 8.44 -1.50
N ASN A 398 -7.76 7.64 -2.53
CA ASN A 398 -8.58 6.50 -2.92
C ASN A 398 -8.73 5.48 -1.80
N GLU A 399 -7.69 5.22 -1.01
CA GLU A 399 -7.78 4.26 0.10
C GLU A 399 -8.76 4.71 1.17
N VAL A 400 -8.77 5.99 1.52
CA VAL A 400 -9.73 6.53 2.49
C VAL A 400 -11.16 6.46 1.95
N ILE A 401 -11.39 6.82 0.69
CA ILE A 401 -12.73 6.73 0.07
C ILE A 401 -13.17 5.26 -0.02
N ALA A 402 -12.28 4.36 -0.42
CA ALA A 402 -12.55 2.93 -0.54
C ALA A 402 -12.86 2.28 0.82
N LEU A 403 -12.16 2.69 1.88
CA LEU A 403 -12.45 2.30 3.26
C LEU A 403 -13.89 2.69 3.66
N HIS A 404 -14.29 3.95 3.45
CA HIS A 404 -15.63 4.40 3.84
C HIS A 404 -16.72 3.75 3.01
N ARG A 405 -16.47 3.48 1.72
CA ARG A 405 -17.36 2.66 0.89
C ARG A 405 -17.49 1.25 1.46
N PHE A 406 -16.37 0.61 1.82
CA PHE A 406 -16.37 -0.72 2.42
C PHE A 406 -17.16 -0.77 3.74
N ILE A 407 -16.94 0.18 4.64
CA ILE A 407 -17.67 0.26 5.92
C ILE A 407 -19.18 0.42 5.67
N ARG A 408 -19.59 1.22 4.69
CA ARG A 408 -21.00 1.42 4.35
C ARG A 408 -21.65 0.15 3.76
N GLU A 409 -20.96 -0.53 2.86
CA GLU A 409 -21.49 -1.70 2.13
C GLU A 409 -21.43 -3.01 2.91
N TYR A 410 -20.40 -3.20 3.75
CA TYR A 410 -20.13 -4.46 4.45
C TYR A 410 -20.13 -4.33 5.97
N GLY A 411 -20.14 -3.12 6.52
CA GLY A 411 -20.22 -2.90 7.96
C GLY A 411 -21.67 -2.76 8.44
N PRO A 412 -21.97 -3.13 9.69
CA PRO A 412 -23.21 -2.76 10.37
C PRO A 412 -23.32 -1.23 10.51
N ASP A 413 -24.55 -0.74 10.62
CA ASP A 413 -24.79 0.68 10.88
C ASP A 413 -24.41 1.03 12.33
N ASP A 414 -23.88 2.24 12.55
CA ASP A 414 -23.36 2.66 13.86
C ASP A 414 -24.46 2.63 14.97
N SER A 415 -25.73 2.71 14.58
CA SER A 415 -26.91 2.66 15.48
C SER A 415 -27.51 1.26 15.66
N ASP A 416 -26.94 0.21 15.06
CA ASP A 416 -27.49 -1.15 15.14
C ASP A 416 -27.26 -1.78 16.53
N GLU A 417 -28.34 -2.06 17.26
CA GLU A 417 -28.30 -2.69 18.59
C GLU A 417 -27.66 -4.09 18.59
N SER A 418 -27.64 -4.82 17.48
CA SER A 418 -27.00 -6.13 17.41
C SER A 418 -25.48 -6.09 17.55
N LEU A 419 -24.87 -4.92 17.44
CA LEU A 419 -23.46 -4.72 17.78
C LEU A 419 -23.15 -5.11 19.24
N PHE A 420 -24.15 -5.09 20.13
CA PHE A 420 -24.02 -5.57 21.51
C PHE A 420 -24.10 -7.10 21.63
N ASN A 421 -24.69 -7.77 20.65
CA ASN A 421 -24.91 -9.22 20.66
C ASN A 421 -23.68 -10.00 20.18
N VAL A 422 -22.82 -9.38 19.35
CA VAL A 422 -21.61 -10.00 18.81
C VAL A 422 -20.39 -9.38 19.48
N TYR A 423 -19.63 -10.20 20.20
CA TYR A 423 -18.46 -9.73 20.93
C TYR A 423 -17.42 -9.13 19.98
N GLY A 424 -16.95 -7.93 20.31
CA GLY A 424 -15.94 -7.23 19.53
C GLY A 424 -16.46 -6.52 18.28
N ALA A 425 -17.72 -6.72 17.85
CA ALA A 425 -18.27 -6.10 16.64
C ALA A 425 -18.22 -4.56 16.68
N ARG A 426 -18.44 -3.96 17.85
CA ARG A 426 -18.32 -2.51 18.09
C ARG A 426 -16.96 -1.91 17.71
N LYS A 427 -15.89 -2.71 17.76
CA LYS A 427 -14.54 -2.29 17.37
C LYS A 427 -14.24 -2.55 15.89
N GLY A 428 -15.17 -3.12 15.12
CA GLY A 428 -14.92 -3.53 13.75
C GLY A 428 -14.61 -2.37 12.81
N LYS A 429 -15.34 -1.25 12.96
CA LYS A 429 -15.07 -0.02 12.20
C LYS A 429 -13.66 0.51 12.47
N ASP A 430 -13.25 0.54 13.74
CA ASP A 430 -11.89 0.97 14.11
C ASP A 430 -10.81 0.02 13.58
N ARG A 431 -11.02 -1.31 13.64
CA ARG A 431 -10.11 -2.30 13.03
C ARG A 431 -9.94 -2.09 11.52
N ALA A 432 -11.04 -1.87 10.81
CA ALA A 432 -11.01 -1.61 9.37
C ALA A 432 -10.24 -0.32 9.07
N THR A 433 -10.53 0.76 9.81
CA THR A 433 -9.81 2.02 9.65
C THR A 433 -8.33 1.87 9.97
N THR A 434 -7.96 1.25 11.09
CA THR A 434 -6.54 1.05 11.44
C THR A 434 -5.80 0.22 10.39
N THR A 435 -6.46 -0.76 9.76
CA THR A 435 -5.86 -1.51 8.63
C THR A 435 -5.54 -0.58 7.46
N ALA A 436 -6.46 0.30 7.06
CA ALA A 436 -6.21 1.30 6.00
C ALA A 436 -5.08 2.27 6.37
N ILE A 437 -5.04 2.75 7.63
CA ILE A 437 -3.95 3.61 8.12
C ILE A 437 -2.60 2.89 8.02
N ASN A 438 -2.55 1.61 8.41
CA ASN A 438 -1.35 0.79 8.27
C ASN A 438 -0.97 0.60 6.78
N GLY A 439 -1.94 0.46 5.87
CA GLY A 439 -1.70 0.45 4.42
C GLY A 439 -1.05 1.72 3.90
N ILE A 440 -1.58 2.87 4.27
CA ILE A 440 -1.03 4.19 3.91
C ILE A 440 0.38 4.36 4.49
N ALA A 441 0.60 3.98 5.75
CA ALA A 441 1.93 4.05 6.37
C ALA A 441 2.96 3.17 5.64
N ARG A 442 2.60 1.95 5.22
CA ARG A 442 3.50 1.08 4.44
C ARG A 442 3.82 1.68 3.08
N LEU A 443 2.84 2.28 2.42
CA LEU A 443 3.06 2.97 1.15
C LEU A 443 3.99 4.19 1.31
N GLN A 444 3.87 4.96 2.40
CA GLN A 444 4.83 6.03 2.73
C GLN A 444 6.26 5.51 2.92
N VAL A 445 6.42 4.36 3.59
CA VAL A 445 7.73 3.71 3.76
C VAL A 445 8.32 3.32 2.41
N LEU A 446 7.54 2.69 1.54
CA LEU A 446 8.02 2.30 0.21
C LEU A 446 8.38 3.50 -0.66
N GLN A 447 7.65 4.61 -0.52
CA GLN A 447 8.02 5.88 -1.16
C GLN A 447 9.38 6.39 -0.66
N TYR A 448 9.60 6.38 0.66
CA TYR A 448 10.87 6.79 1.25
C TYR A 448 12.04 5.89 0.80
N LEU A 449 11.82 4.58 0.76
CA LEU A 449 12.80 3.60 0.31
C LEU A 449 13.00 3.57 -1.22
N ARG A 450 12.22 4.34 -1.98
CA ARG A 450 12.20 4.35 -3.46
C ARG A 450 11.95 2.96 -4.05
N LYS A 451 11.08 2.19 -3.40
CA LYS A 451 10.69 0.82 -3.78
C LYS A 451 9.20 0.75 -4.16
N LEU A 452 8.68 1.78 -4.83
CA LEU A 452 7.28 1.83 -5.27
C LEU A 452 7.06 0.93 -6.49
N LEU A 453 5.84 0.41 -6.61
CA LEU A 453 5.37 -0.22 -7.84
C LEU A 453 4.87 0.84 -8.83
N ASP A 454 4.75 0.46 -10.11
CA ASP A 454 4.21 1.33 -11.18
C ASP A 454 2.82 1.88 -10.84
N ASP A 455 2.02 1.08 -10.13
CA ASP A 455 0.72 1.50 -9.59
C ASP A 455 0.71 1.40 -8.05
N PRO A 456 0.86 2.53 -7.34
CA PRO A 456 0.80 2.59 -5.89
C PRO A 456 -0.51 2.08 -5.29
N THR A 457 -1.61 2.06 -6.05
CA THR A 457 -2.92 1.58 -5.53
C THR A 457 -2.90 0.08 -5.22
N LYS A 458 -2.02 -0.70 -5.87
CA LYS A 458 -1.82 -2.14 -5.59
C LYS A 458 -1.28 -2.42 -4.18
N LEU A 459 -0.73 -1.42 -3.50
CA LEU A 459 -0.11 -1.55 -2.17
C LEU A 459 -1.07 -1.21 -1.01
N VAL A 460 -2.28 -0.72 -1.31
CA VAL A 460 -3.30 -0.35 -0.32
C VAL A 460 -4.54 -1.24 -0.49
N GLN A 461 -5.10 -1.71 0.62
CA GLN A 461 -6.00 -2.88 0.63
C GLN A 461 -7.33 -2.61 -0.06
N PHE A 462 -8.04 -1.57 0.36
CA PHE A 462 -9.42 -1.35 -0.07
C PHE A 462 -9.49 -0.89 -1.53
N SER A 463 -8.58 -0.01 -1.93
CA SER A 463 -8.50 0.48 -3.32
C SER A 463 -8.12 -0.64 -4.29
N TYR A 464 -7.15 -1.49 -3.91
CA TYR A 464 -6.74 -2.64 -4.71
C TYR A 464 -7.92 -3.60 -4.94
N LEU A 465 -8.67 -3.91 -3.88
CA LEU A 465 -9.76 -4.87 -3.93
C LEU A 465 -10.99 -4.40 -4.73
N GLN A 466 -11.20 -3.09 -4.88
CA GLN A 466 -12.28 -2.58 -5.73
C GLN A 466 -12.13 -2.98 -7.20
N ASN A 467 -10.88 -3.06 -7.68
CA ASN A 467 -10.57 -3.36 -9.08
C ASN A 467 -10.11 -4.80 -9.29
N ALA A 468 -9.89 -5.57 -8.20
CA ALA A 468 -9.43 -6.94 -8.28
C ALA A 468 -10.59 -7.91 -8.63
N PRO A 469 -10.39 -8.87 -9.56
CA PRO A 469 -11.33 -9.96 -9.80
C PRO A 469 -11.58 -10.74 -8.51
N HIS A 470 -12.86 -10.96 -8.19
CA HIS A 470 -13.29 -11.60 -6.94
C HIS A 470 -12.85 -10.84 -5.68
N GLY A 471 -12.54 -9.54 -5.81
CA GLY A 471 -12.20 -8.68 -4.69
C GLY A 471 -13.36 -8.52 -3.70
N ASP A 472 -14.59 -8.62 -4.18
CA ASP A 472 -15.81 -8.65 -3.38
C ASP A 472 -15.81 -9.81 -2.36
N ILE A 473 -15.39 -11.01 -2.75
CA ILE A 473 -15.27 -12.15 -1.82
C ILE A 473 -14.21 -11.85 -0.75
N VAL A 474 -13.08 -11.23 -1.13
CA VAL A 474 -12.06 -10.83 -0.17
C VAL A 474 -12.63 -9.79 0.81
N LEU A 475 -13.37 -8.79 0.32
CA LEU A 475 -14.06 -7.79 1.16
C LEU A 475 -15.09 -8.46 2.10
N GLN A 476 -15.84 -9.46 1.65
CA GLN A 476 -16.74 -10.24 2.51
C GLN A 476 -15.97 -10.93 3.64
N THR A 477 -14.84 -11.60 3.34
CA THR A 477 -14.02 -12.24 4.38
C THR A 477 -13.40 -11.23 5.35
N LEU A 478 -13.00 -10.05 4.86
CA LEU A 478 -12.53 -8.95 5.71
C LEU A 478 -13.65 -8.45 6.62
N ALA A 479 -14.89 -8.35 6.12
CA ALA A 479 -16.03 -7.94 6.93
C ALA A 479 -16.34 -8.94 8.05
N VAL A 480 -16.31 -10.24 7.75
CA VAL A 480 -16.44 -11.30 8.76
C VAL A 480 -15.31 -11.23 9.79
N ASN A 481 -14.10 -10.92 9.36
CA ASN A 481 -12.97 -10.73 10.26
C ASN A 481 -13.14 -9.51 11.18
N TYR A 482 -13.55 -8.37 10.60
CA TYR A 482 -13.68 -7.11 11.32
C TYR A 482 -14.91 -7.03 12.21
N TRP A 483 -16.07 -7.55 11.84
CA TRP A 483 -17.28 -7.43 12.65
C TRP A 483 -17.75 -8.73 13.27
N GLY A 484 -17.33 -9.88 12.73
CA GLY A 484 -17.71 -11.16 13.29
C GLY A 484 -17.10 -11.39 14.68
N GLY A 485 -17.79 -12.16 15.51
CA GLY A 485 -17.31 -12.54 16.83
C GLY A 485 -18.22 -13.57 17.50
N PRO A 486 -17.83 -14.08 18.68
CA PRO A 486 -18.70 -14.98 19.43
C PRO A 486 -19.94 -14.23 19.93
N LEU A 487 -21.09 -14.92 19.97
CA LEU A 487 -22.33 -14.36 20.49
C LEU A 487 -22.25 -14.20 22.02
N VAL A 488 -22.67 -13.04 22.53
CA VAL A 488 -22.70 -12.74 23.96
C VAL A 488 -23.87 -13.49 24.61
N THR A 489 -23.58 -14.22 25.70
CA THR A 489 -24.46 -15.21 26.37
C THR A 489 -25.80 -14.71 26.90
N GLY A 490 -26.11 -13.41 26.79
CA GLY A 490 -27.44 -12.85 27.09
C GLY A 490 -28.57 -13.39 26.21
N PHE A 491 -28.24 -14.00 25.06
CA PHE A 491 -29.20 -14.64 24.15
C PHE A 491 -29.46 -16.13 24.45
N VAL A 492 -28.70 -16.77 25.34
CA VAL A 492 -28.92 -18.20 25.69
C VAL A 492 -30.02 -18.38 26.74
N ASN A 493 -30.43 -17.30 27.43
CA ASN A 493 -31.42 -17.36 28.51
C ASN A 493 -32.90 -17.37 28.05
N THR A 494 -33.19 -17.36 26.75
CA THR A 494 -34.53 -17.68 26.23
C THR A 494 -34.78 -19.20 26.08
N ARG A 495 -33.83 -20.04 26.52
CA ARG A 495 -33.95 -21.51 26.42
C ARG A 495 -34.64 -22.18 27.62
N ASN A 496 -35.00 -21.43 28.66
CA ASN A 496 -35.67 -21.95 29.86
C ASN A 496 -37.15 -21.54 29.96
N GLN A 497 -37.89 -21.65 28.86
CA GLN A 497 -39.36 -21.70 28.88
C GLN A 497 -39.77 -23.09 28.37
N PRO A 498 -40.54 -23.86 29.14
CA PRO A 498 -40.88 -25.24 28.78
C PRO A 498 -41.75 -25.28 27.51
N GLU A 499 -41.42 -26.26 26.69
CA GLU A 499 -41.98 -26.59 25.37
C GLU A 499 -43.49 -26.44 25.26
N THR A 500 -43.97 -25.51 24.42
CA THR A 500 -45.16 -25.73 23.57
C THR A 500 -45.32 -24.64 22.48
N ARG A 501 -45.18 -25.06 21.20
CA ARG A 501 -45.63 -24.42 19.93
C ARG A 501 -44.64 -23.46 19.21
N PRO A 502 -44.77 -23.22 17.88
CA PRO A 502 -44.21 -24.06 16.81
C PRO A 502 -43.18 -23.33 15.89
N SER A 503 -42.16 -24.09 15.49
CA SER A 503 -41.32 -24.07 14.25
C SER A 503 -40.77 -22.81 13.55
N ASP A 504 -41.07 -21.55 13.90
CA ASP A 504 -40.63 -20.43 13.05
C ASP A 504 -39.34 -19.70 13.49
N GLU A 505 -38.85 -19.89 14.72
CA GLU A 505 -37.62 -19.20 15.19
C GLU A 505 -36.31 -19.96 14.90
N ILE A 506 -36.39 -21.25 14.50
CA ILE A 506 -35.19 -22.04 14.14
C ILE A 506 -34.70 -21.69 12.72
N ALA A 507 -35.50 -20.98 11.93
CA ALA A 507 -35.18 -20.59 10.55
C ALA A 507 -34.09 -19.51 10.45
N ASP A 508 -33.98 -18.59 11.41
CA ASP A 508 -33.03 -17.46 11.37
C ASP A 508 -31.56 -17.90 11.55
N SER A 509 -31.32 -19.07 12.14
CA SER A 509 -29.97 -19.59 12.37
C SER A 509 -29.25 -20.08 11.11
N ARG A 510 -29.97 -20.29 10.00
CA ARG A 510 -29.42 -20.92 8.78
C ARG A 510 -28.73 -19.98 7.80
N ASN A 511 -28.84 -18.67 7.99
CA ASN A 511 -28.36 -17.70 7.01
C ASN A 511 -27.19 -16.82 7.50
N HIS A 512 -26.74 -16.97 8.74
CA HIS A 512 -25.54 -16.28 9.21
C HIS A 512 -24.28 -16.86 8.59
N VAL A 513 -23.25 -16.02 8.48
CA VAL A 513 -21.95 -16.44 7.99
C VAL A 513 -21.04 -16.70 9.19
N PHE A 514 -20.33 -17.82 9.15
CA PHE A 514 -19.42 -18.23 10.22
C PHE A 514 -17.97 -18.17 9.75
N ASP A 515 -17.11 -17.66 10.62
CA ASP A 515 -15.66 -17.77 10.48
C ASP A 515 -15.18 -19.14 11.00
N ILE A 516 -13.93 -19.47 10.73
CA ILE A 516 -13.31 -20.77 11.05
C ILE A 516 -13.14 -20.99 12.57
N ASP A 517 -13.11 -19.91 13.35
CA ASP A 517 -13.03 -19.95 14.82
C ASP A 517 -14.42 -20.03 15.49
N GLY A 518 -15.49 -20.12 14.70
CA GLY A 518 -16.88 -20.11 15.17
C GLY A 518 -17.46 -18.72 15.38
N SER A 519 -16.73 -17.64 15.04
CA SER A 519 -17.27 -16.28 15.06
C SER A 519 -18.43 -16.11 14.08
N VAL A 520 -19.46 -15.40 14.50
CA VAL A 520 -20.68 -15.19 13.72
C VAL A 520 -20.68 -13.79 13.13
N TYR A 521 -21.02 -13.69 11.85
CA TYR A 521 -21.36 -12.46 11.15
C TYR A 521 -22.84 -12.53 10.74
N LEU A 522 -23.63 -11.56 11.20
CA LEU A 522 -25.08 -11.61 11.10
C LEU A 522 -25.55 -11.36 9.66
N GLN A 523 -26.58 -12.09 9.24
CA GLN A 523 -27.15 -11.96 7.89
C GLN A 523 -27.60 -10.54 7.60
N LYS A 524 -28.19 -9.85 8.57
CA LYS A 524 -28.66 -8.48 8.41
C LYS A 524 -27.57 -7.45 8.11
N TRP A 525 -26.30 -7.79 8.36
CA TRP A 525 -25.16 -6.94 7.99
C TRP A 525 -24.72 -7.16 6.53
N MET A 526 -25.21 -8.21 5.87
CA MET A 526 -24.91 -8.57 4.48
C MET A 526 -25.65 -7.65 3.48
N LYS A 527 -25.39 -6.34 3.55
CA LYS A 527 -26.06 -5.31 2.72
C LYS A 527 -25.61 -5.32 1.26
N SER A 528 -24.35 -5.68 0.99
CA SER A 528 -23.81 -5.71 -0.39
C SER A 528 -24.51 -6.77 -1.26
N PRO A 529 -24.89 -6.46 -2.51
CA PRO A 529 -25.48 -7.45 -3.42
C PRO A 529 -24.48 -8.58 -3.78
N SER A 530 -23.18 -8.38 -3.54
CA SER A 530 -22.13 -9.39 -3.79
C SER A 530 -22.37 -10.70 -3.03
N TRP A 531 -23.04 -10.65 -1.87
CA TRP A 531 -23.37 -11.82 -1.05
C TRP A 531 -24.34 -12.79 -1.75
N GLY A 532 -25.18 -12.28 -2.66
CA GLY A 532 -26.12 -13.09 -3.45
C GLY A 532 -25.51 -13.73 -4.70
N SER A 533 -24.25 -13.42 -5.03
CA SER A 533 -23.61 -13.97 -6.23
C SER A 533 -23.38 -15.48 -6.11
N SER A 534 -23.45 -16.19 -7.25
CA SER A 534 -23.18 -17.62 -7.30
C SER A 534 -21.74 -17.95 -6.84
N ILE A 535 -20.79 -17.07 -7.14
CA ILE A 535 -19.39 -17.20 -6.75
C ILE A 535 -19.25 -17.07 -5.22
N SER A 536 -19.85 -16.05 -4.61
CA SER A 536 -19.89 -15.90 -3.14
C SER A 536 -20.53 -17.12 -2.48
N THR A 537 -21.70 -17.54 -2.96
CA THR A 537 -22.41 -18.72 -2.44
C THR A 537 -21.54 -19.98 -2.51
N SER A 538 -20.81 -20.18 -3.62
CA SER A 538 -19.90 -21.31 -3.78
C SER A 538 -18.70 -21.25 -2.85
N PHE A 539 -18.16 -20.06 -2.57
CA PHE A 539 -17.06 -19.86 -1.66
C PHE A 539 -17.46 -20.21 -0.23
N TRP A 540 -18.56 -19.63 0.26
CA TRP A 540 -19.03 -19.81 1.64
C TRP A 540 -19.56 -21.23 1.92
N LYS A 541 -20.09 -21.95 0.92
CA LYS A 541 -20.49 -23.36 1.06
C LYS A 541 -19.32 -24.34 1.14
N ASN A 542 -18.17 -23.99 0.55
CA ASN A 542 -17.01 -24.87 0.46
C ASN A 542 -15.92 -24.53 1.49
N ILE A 543 -16.33 -23.98 2.64
CA ILE A 543 -15.42 -23.72 3.76
C ILE A 543 -15.17 -25.03 4.50
N SER A 544 -13.94 -25.52 4.35
CA SER A 544 -13.41 -26.63 5.16
C SER A 544 -11.97 -26.32 5.47
N VAL A 545 -11.65 -26.31 6.77
CA VAL A 545 -10.29 -26.15 7.30
C VAL A 545 -9.87 -27.48 7.91
N LYS A 546 -8.71 -27.97 7.50
CA LYS A 546 -8.09 -29.22 8.00
C LYS A 546 -6.93 -28.95 8.97
N GLY A 547 -6.53 -27.69 9.09
CA GLY A 547 -5.43 -27.23 9.94
C GLY A 547 -5.83 -26.96 11.40
N LEU A 548 -4.81 -26.70 12.23
CA LEU A 548 -5.00 -26.30 13.62
C LEU A 548 -5.30 -24.80 13.70
N ILE A 549 -6.44 -24.43 14.28
CA ILE A 549 -6.91 -23.04 14.35
C ILE A 549 -6.47 -22.43 15.69
N LEU A 550 -5.66 -21.36 15.62
CA LEU A 550 -5.24 -20.59 16.80
C LEU A 550 -6.01 -19.27 16.92
N SER A 551 -6.35 -18.66 15.78
CA SER A 551 -7.26 -17.52 15.67
C SER A 551 -7.82 -17.43 14.24
N LYS A 552 -8.77 -16.51 14.00
CA LYS A 552 -9.34 -16.25 12.65
C LYS A 552 -8.30 -16.13 11.54
N ASN A 553 -7.17 -15.52 11.87
CA ASN A 553 -6.13 -15.14 10.91
C ASN A 553 -4.87 -16.00 11.05
N LEU A 554 -4.85 -16.96 11.97
CA LEU A 554 -3.69 -17.80 12.30
C LEU A 554 -4.13 -19.26 12.35
N VAL A 555 -3.95 -19.94 11.22
CA VAL A 555 -4.24 -21.37 11.04
C VAL A 555 -2.94 -22.05 10.67
N VAL A 556 -2.60 -23.15 11.33
CA VAL A 556 -1.40 -23.95 11.03
C VAL A 556 -1.76 -25.05 10.04
N ALA A 557 -0.89 -25.30 9.05
CA ALA A 557 -1.06 -26.32 8.01
C ALA A 557 -2.26 -26.15 7.06
N ASP A 558 -2.95 -25.01 7.12
CA ASP A 558 -4.02 -24.63 6.20
C ASP A 558 -4.13 -23.09 6.14
N LEU A 559 -4.99 -22.58 5.26
CA LEU A 559 -5.23 -21.15 5.04
C LEU A 559 -6.48 -20.67 5.79
N SER A 560 -6.39 -19.46 6.34
CA SER A 560 -7.55 -18.68 6.78
C SER A 560 -8.47 -18.31 5.61
N LEU A 561 -9.70 -17.87 5.91
CA LEU A 561 -10.68 -17.47 4.88
C LEU A 561 -10.15 -16.34 4.01
N ILE A 562 -9.51 -15.34 4.61
CA ILE A 562 -8.95 -14.19 3.89
C ILE A 562 -7.81 -14.64 2.97
N GLU A 563 -6.90 -15.50 3.45
CA GLU A 563 -5.81 -16.05 2.62
C GLU A 563 -6.36 -16.85 1.44
N ARG A 564 -7.39 -17.67 1.66
CA ARG A 564 -8.05 -18.46 0.61
C ARG A 564 -8.73 -17.57 -0.44
N ALA A 565 -9.47 -16.56 -0.02
CA ALA A 565 -10.11 -15.60 -0.90
C ALA A 565 -9.07 -14.78 -1.69
N ALA A 566 -8.05 -14.24 -1.02
CA ALA A 566 -6.98 -13.47 -1.64
C ALA A 566 -6.18 -14.29 -2.66
N LYS A 567 -5.85 -15.55 -2.34
CA LYS A 567 -5.16 -16.46 -3.26
C LYS A 567 -5.99 -16.74 -4.51
N THR A 568 -7.30 -16.93 -4.35
CA THR A 568 -8.23 -17.14 -5.47
C THR A 568 -8.34 -15.89 -6.34
N SER A 569 -8.52 -14.72 -5.71
CA SER A 569 -8.56 -13.42 -6.39
C SER A 569 -7.28 -13.15 -7.19
N LYS A 570 -6.09 -13.37 -6.60
CA LYS A 570 -4.80 -13.23 -7.30
C LYS A 570 -4.70 -14.15 -8.52
N HIS A 571 -5.08 -15.43 -8.37
CA HIS A 571 -5.02 -16.37 -9.48
C HIS A 571 -5.87 -15.89 -10.67
N LYS A 572 -7.07 -15.37 -10.38
CA LYS A 572 -7.95 -14.79 -11.40
C LYS A 572 -7.38 -13.50 -11.99
N TYR A 573 -6.81 -12.63 -11.16
CA TYR A 573 -6.14 -11.41 -11.62
C TYR A 573 -5.04 -11.71 -12.64
N HIS A 574 -4.18 -12.70 -12.36
CA HIS A 574 -3.12 -13.10 -13.28
C HIS A 574 -3.65 -13.67 -14.61
N ILE A 575 -4.79 -14.36 -14.59
CA ILE A 575 -5.47 -14.80 -15.81
C ILE A 575 -5.95 -13.59 -16.62
N VAL A 576 -6.53 -12.59 -15.95
CA VAL A 576 -7.00 -11.35 -16.60
C VAL A 576 -5.83 -10.57 -17.20
N GLU A 577 -4.73 -10.36 -16.45
CA GLU A 577 -3.54 -9.66 -16.97
C GLU A 577 -2.94 -10.38 -18.19
N LYS A 578 -2.81 -11.71 -18.14
CA LYS A 578 -2.33 -12.50 -19.29
C LYS A 578 -3.25 -12.38 -20.50
N THR A 579 -4.56 -12.39 -20.27
CA THR A 579 -5.55 -12.25 -21.34
C THR A 579 -5.47 -10.86 -21.96
N GLN A 580 -5.37 -9.81 -21.13
CA GLN A 580 -5.24 -8.43 -21.59
C GLN A 580 -3.94 -8.23 -22.39
N ALA A 581 -2.81 -8.72 -21.89
CA ALA A 581 -1.54 -8.65 -22.60
C ALA A 581 -1.59 -9.39 -23.96
N THR A 582 -2.33 -10.48 -24.05
CA THR A 582 -2.55 -11.21 -25.31
C THR A 582 -3.41 -10.39 -26.29
N ILE A 583 -4.46 -9.74 -25.79
CA ILE A 583 -5.32 -8.84 -26.59
C ILE A 583 -4.51 -7.65 -27.10
N ASP A 584 -3.71 -7.03 -26.24
CA ASP A 584 -2.88 -5.88 -26.59
C ASP A 584 -1.82 -6.27 -27.64
N ALA A 585 -1.18 -7.43 -27.47
CA ALA A 585 -0.23 -7.97 -28.45
C ALA A 585 -0.89 -8.26 -29.81
N ALA A 586 -2.10 -8.84 -29.83
CA ALA A 586 -2.85 -9.10 -31.05
C ALA A 586 -3.28 -7.80 -31.76
N THR A 587 -3.67 -6.79 -30.98
CA THR A 587 -4.04 -5.46 -31.48
C THR A 587 -2.81 -4.77 -32.10
N LEU A 588 -1.64 -4.85 -31.47
CA LEU A 588 -0.38 -4.32 -31.99
C LEU A 588 0.09 -5.03 -33.28
N GLN A 589 -0.27 -6.30 -33.47
CA GLN A 589 0.01 -7.06 -34.70
C GLN A 589 -0.96 -6.77 -35.86
N GLY A 590 -1.90 -5.83 -35.68
CA GLY A 590 -2.80 -5.38 -36.74
C GLY A 590 -3.94 -6.35 -37.05
N ILE A 591 -4.20 -7.35 -36.21
CA ILE A 591 -5.42 -8.14 -36.27
C ILE A 591 -6.53 -7.26 -35.71
N PRO A 592 -7.51 -6.81 -36.53
CA PRO A 592 -8.61 -6.00 -36.02
C PRO A 592 -9.31 -6.79 -34.93
N SER A 593 -9.58 -6.13 -33.80
CA SER A 593 -10.32 -6.66 -32.67
C SER A 593 -11.75 -6.98 -33.12
N ASN A 594 -11.94 -8.15 -33.72
CA ASN A 594 -13.26 -8.69 -33.98
C ASN A 594 -13.82 -9.15 -32.62
N ILE A 595 -14.35 -8.17 -31.90
CA ILE A 595 -14.85 -8.26 -30.52
C ILE A 595 -15.81 -9.46 -30.36
N ASP A 596 -16.49 -9.88 -31.42
CA ASP A 596 -17.40 -11.03 -31.40
C ASP A 596 -16.73 -12.40 -31.18
N LEU A 597 -15.45 -12.60 -31.52
CA LEU A 597 -14.78 -13.89 -31.27
C LEU A 597 -14.35 -14.07 -29.80
N PHE A 598 -14.17 -12.97 -29.06
CA PHE A 598 -13.74 -12.97 -27.66
C PHE A 598 -14.87 -12.58 -26.68
N LYS A 599 -16.13 -12.51 -27.13
CA LYS A 599 -17.29 -12.14 -26.30
C LYS A 599 -17.69 -13.17 -25.24
N LYS A 600 -17.14 -14.39 -25.24
CA LYS A 600 -17.55 -15.42 -24.26
C LYS A 600 -17.02 -15.23 -22.81
N PRO A 601 -15.97 -14.42 -22.53
CA PRO A 601 -15.71 -13.96 -21.16
C PRO A 601 -15.96 -12.47 -20.92
N ALA A 602 -15.96 -11.62 -21.96
CA ALA A 602 -16.03 -10.15 -21.80
C ALA A 602 -17.43 -9.59 -21.56
N VAL A 603 -18.50 -10.30 -21.95
CA VAL A 603 -19.89 -9.82 -21.80
C VAL A 603 -20.40 -9.88 -20.35
N ILE A 604 -19.66 -10.47 -19.41
CA ILE A 604 -20.05 -10.49 -17.99
C ILE A 604 -19.73 -9.15 -17.28
N TYR A 605 -18.89 -8.28 -17.87
CA TYR A 605 -18.34 -7.12 -17.14
C TYR A 605 -18.85 -5.75 -17.56
N VAL A 606 -19.76 -5.65 -18.54
CA VAL A 606 -20.38 -4.36 -18.96
C VAL A 606 -21.89 -4.30 -18.70
N SER A 607 -22.55 -5.41 -18.31
CA SER A 607 -24.00 -5.40 -18.01
C SER A 607 -24.37 -4.87 -16.63
N ARG A 608 -23.46 -4.21 -15.90
CA ARG A 608 -23.77 -3.73 -14.54
C ARG A 608 -24.57 -2.42 -14.49
N ASP A 609 -24.91 -1.81 -15.63
CA ASP A 609 -25.60 -0.51 -15.69
C ASP A 609 -26.81 -0.45 -16.67
N VAL A 610 -27.42 -1.56 -17.12
CA VAL A 610 -28.56 -1.49 -18.08
C VAL A 610 -29.83 -2.24 -17.68
N ASP A 611 -29.85 -3.06 -16.63
CA ASP A 611 -31.05 -3.86 -16.32
C ASP A 611 -32.09 -3.19 -15.38
N ASP A 612 -32.04 -1.87 -15.18
CA ASP A 612 -32.94 -1.14 -14.24
C ASP A 612 -33.84 -0.06 -14.88
N PHE A 613 -34.00 -0.03 -16.21
CA PHE A 613 -35.01 0.81 -16.87
C PHE A 613 -35.85 0.01 -17.86
N GLY A 614 -36.87 -0.69 -17.36
CA GLY A 614 -37.74 -1.49 -18.21
C GLY A 614 -39.02 -1.99 -17.57
N SER A 615 -39.76 -1.15 -16.84
CA SER A 615 -41.12 -1.56 -16.43
C SER A 615 -42.12 -0.42 -16.16
N TRP A 616 -42.17 0.65 -16.95
CA TRP A 616 -43.33 1.56 -16.90
C TRP A 616 -43.71 2.07 -18.29
N HIS A 617 -45.00 1.90 -18.60
CA HIS A 617 -45.77 2.37 -19.76
C HIS A 617 -45.77 1.50 -21.03
N ALA A 618 -46.82 0.69 -21.16
CA ALA A 618 -47.71 0.72 -22.34
C ALA A 618 -48.94 -0.17 -22.11
N ASP A 619 -50.02 0.43 -21.60
CA ASP A 619 -51.39 -0.07 -21.81
C ASP A 619 -52.31 1.15 -21.93
N ASN A 620 -52.54 1.60 -23.16
CA ASN A 620 -53.81 2.22 -23.57
C ASN A 620 -53.85 2.54 -25.07
N GLN A 621 -54.93 2.05 -25.72
CA GLN A 621 -55.52 2.44 -27.02
C GLN A 621 -54.74 2.00 -28.27
N GLY A 622 -55.27 1.35 -29.30
CA GLY A 622 -56.60 1.01 -29.83
C GLY A 622 -56.35 0.55 -31.29
N PRO A 623 -57.33 0.12 -32.11
CA PRO A 623 -58.77 0.35 -32.06
C PRO A 623 -59.63 -0.87 -31.69
#